data_AF-A0A9P7VN11-F1
#
_entry.id   AF-A0A9P7VN11-F1
#
_cell.length_a   1.000
_cell.length_b   1.000
_cell.length_c   1.000
_cell.angle_alpha   90.00
_cell.angle_beta   90.00
_cell.angle_gamma   90.00
#
_symmetry.space_group_name_H-M   'P 1'
#
loop_
_entity.id
_entity.type
_entity.pdbx_description
1 polymer ?
#
loop_
_entity_poly.entity_id
_entity_poly.type
_entity_poly.pdbx_seq_one_letter_code
_entity_poly.pdbx_strand_id
1 'polypeptide(L)'
;MARRRRRLLFTHRKSSRAAERQLGGDPDAPSKAQFMSWSKFARFVMPDVGGVDHEIKVNDDVLVWPQGRLINETLKMDDYWVAKVRDIRSSEEQHEDVWVRVQWYYSPRDVADVIKYFNAELCGQHERIFSDHYDYIHSTTIDGLATIKGYSDIDMEQDVIEKDSYWCRYTFEREARTLEPKPTKSCICHHPYDPDDDTVVMHFCPRPGCRKAYHQSCLVKEKFKEPVSLDRPLRLLLSSPDSDEPFVVPVKQSTRSKRAAAKRTIEELLTELPNELVRVAKQPIVKGAKYPLGGIVGNVTWVVTARRLVYDALSGFGVPDDWKGSIDCSKAIVKFKDNNVIPAVICPQCEGPI
;
A
#
# COMPACT_ATOMS: atom_id res chain seq x y z
N MET A 1 72.29 -14.76 20.63
CA MET A 1 71.75 -14.14 21.85
C MET A 1 70.25 -13.94 21.68
N ALA A 2 69.48 -14.42 22.66
CA ALA A 2 68.06 -14.75 22.53
C ALA A 2 67.11 -13.54 22.56
N ARG A 3 66.12 -13.52 21.65
CA ARG A 3 65.00 -12.58 21.64
C ARG A 3 64.06 -12.86 22.83
N ARG A 4 63.94 -11.89 23.73
CA ARG A 4 62.96 -11.85 24.84
C ARG A 4 61.53 -11.95 24.31
N ARG A 5 60.83 -13.05 24.58
CA ARG A 5 59.36 -13.16 24.42
C ARG A 5 58.68 -12.39 25.56
N ARG A 6 57.96 -11.30 25.26
CA ARG A 6 56.96 -10.73 26.18
C ARG A 6 55.71 -11.61 26.13
N ARG A 7 55.36 -12.25 27.25
CA ARG A 7 54.05 -12.89 27.44
C ARG A 7 52.99 -11.79 27.50
N LEU A 8 52.09 -11.75 26.53
CA LEU A 8 50.83 -11.02 26.66
C LEU A 8 49.91 -11.88 27.54
N LEU A 9 49.67 -11.42 28.76
CA LEU A 9 48.63 -11.97 29.64
C LEU A 9 47.29 -11.64 29.00
N PHE A 10 46.65 -12.63 28.39
CA PHE A 10 45.23 -12.58 28.03
C PHE A 10 44.41 -12.52 29.32
N THR A 11 44.11 -11.31 29.80
CA THR A 11 42.99 -11.12 30.70
C THR A 11 41.72 -11.29 29.88
N HIS A 12 41.15 -12.50 29.89
CA HIS A 12 39.77 -12.72 29.50
C HIS A 12 38.89 -11.86 30.41
N ARG A 13 38.60 -10.64 29.98
CA ARG A 13 37.52 -9.86 30.55
C ARG A 13 36.25 -10.59 30.13
N LYS A 14 35.69 -11.38 31.05
CA LYS A 14 34.34 -11.94 30.89
C LYS A 14 33.43 -10.76 30.58
N SER A 15 33.04 -10.64 29.31
CA SER A 15 31.91 -9.83 28.92
C SER A 15 30.72 -10.41 29.68
N SER A 16 30.32 -9.73 30.76
CA SER A 16 29.02 -9.98 31.35
C SER A 16 28.02 -9.73 30.24
N ARG A 17 27.39 -10.79 29.73
CA ARG A 17 26.16 -10.69 28.94
C ARG A 17 25.25 -9.74 29.71
N ALA A 18 25.12 -8.50 29.24
CA ALA A 18 24.01 -7.67 29.61
C ALA A 18 22.78 -8.50 29.22
N ALA A 19 21.99 -8.91 30.20
CA ALA A 19 20.68 -9.47 29.91
C ALA A 19 19.99 -8.48 28.97
N GLU A 20 19.61 -8.95 27.78
CA GLU A 20 18.70 -8.23 26.90
C GLU A 20 17.48 -7.90 27.74
N ARG A 21 17.41 -6.68 28.26
CA ARG A 21 16.18 -6.14 28.81
C ARG A 21 15.27 -5.98 27.61
N GLN A 22 14.34 -6.92 27.41
CA GLN A 22 13.17 -6.67 26.56
C GLN A 22 12.52 -5.39 27.10
N LEU A 23 12.67 -4.31 26.34
CA LEU A 23 11.97 -3.05 26.55
C LEU A 23 10.66 -3.19 25.78
N GLY A 24 9.63 -3.65 26.48
CA GLY A 24 8.32 -3.96 25.92
C GLY A 24 7.91 -5.40 26.23
N GLY A 25 6.62 -5.57 26.49
CA GLY A 25 5.99 -6.85 26.82
C GLY A 25 5.43 -6.82 28.22
N ASP A 26 4.20 -7.27 28.36
CA ASP A 26 3.48 -7.48 29.62
C ASP A 26 4.43 -7.87 30.78
N PRO A 27 4.39 -7.21 31.97
CA PRO A 27 5.24 -7.58 33.10
C PRO A 27 5.16 -9.07 33.48
N ASP A 28 4.03 -9.70 33.19
CA ASP A 28 3.76 -11.11 33.47
C ASP A 28 4.13 -12.02 32.29
N ALA A 29 4.76 -11.49 31.23
CA ALA A 29 5.15 -12.25 30.05
C ALA A 29 6.13 -13.38 30.36
N PRO A 30 5.95 -14.56 29.74
CA PRO A 30 6.88 -15.67 29.89
C PRO A 30 8.23 -15.34 29.26
N SER A 31 9.31 -15.87 29.84
CA SER A 31 10.61 -15.83 29.16
C SER A 31 10.56 -16.61 27.84
N LYS A 32 11.40 -16.22 26.88
CA LYS A 32 11.54 -16.95 25.60
C LYS A 32 11.76 -18.45 25.79
N ALA A 33 12.52 -18.87 26.80
CA ALA A 33 12.78 -20.28 27.06
C ALA A 33 11.52 -21.01 27.57
N GLN A 34 10.77 -20.40 28.48
CA GLN A 34 9.50 -20.93 28.99
C GLN A 34 8.48 -21.04 27.86
N PHE A 35 8.27 -19.95 27.11
CA PHE A 35 7.35 -19.94 25.98
C PHE A 35 7.66 -21.05 24.98
N MET A 36 8.93 -21.23 24.62
CA MET A 36 9.33 -22.29 23.67
C MET A 36 9.16 -23.72 24.21
N SER A 37 9.12 -23.90 25.53
CA SER A 37 8.85 -25.21 26.17
C SER A 37 7.37 -25.61 26.14
N TRP A 38 6.47 -24.64 25.94
CA TRP A 38 5.04 -24.86 25.93
C TRP A 38 4.51 -25.47 24.64
N SER A 39 3.33 -26.08 24.75
CA SER A 39 2.61 -26.66 23.63
C SER A 39 2.23 -25.59 22.62
N LYS A 40 2.45 -25.88 21.33
CA LYS A 40 2.17 -24.97 20.22
C LYS A 40 0.81 -25.26 19.60
N PHE A 41 0.07 -24.20 19.33
CA PHE A 41 -1.24 -24.26 18.70
C PHE A 41 -1.23 -23.49 17.38
N ALA A 42 -2.09 -23.92 16.45
CA ALA A 42 -2.28 -23.20 15.19
C ALA A 42 -3.28 -22.04 15.31
N ARG A 43 -4.13 -22.09 16.34
CA ARG A 43 -5.26 -21.19 16.55
C ARG A 43 -5.78 -21.26 17.98
N PHE A 44 -6.52 -20.24 18.38
CA PHE A 44 -7.37 -20.24 19.57
C PHE A 44 -8.68 -19.49 19.27
N VAL A 45 -9.65 -19.63 20.15
CA VAL A 45 -10.97 -18.99 20.00
C VAL A 45 -11.14 -18.00 21.13
N MET A 46 -11.49 -16.76 20.78
CA MET A 46 -11.87 -15.74 21.76
C MET A 46 -13.39 -15.68 21.86
N PRO A 47 -13.96 -15.81 23.07
CA PRO A 47 -15.37 -15.57 23.28
C PRO A 47 -15.66 -14.07 23.11
N ASP A 48 -16.55 -13.73 22.20
CA ASP A 48 -17.06 -12.35 22.07
C ASP A 48 -18.25 -12.14 23.00
N VAL A 49 -18.31 -10.97 23.64
CA VAL A 49 -19.46 -10.51 24.43
C VAL A 49 -20.73 -10.41 23.57
N GLY A 50 -20.58 -10.24 22.25
CA GLY A 50 -21.67 -10.27 21.26
C GLY A 50 -22.14 -11.66 20.81
N GLY A 51 -21.54 -12.74 21.33
CA GLY A 51 -21.94 -14.12 21.03
C GLY A 51 -21.43 -14.69 19.69
N VAL A 52 -20.49 -14.01 19.03
CA VAL A 52 -19.80 -14.51 17.83
C VAL A 52 -18.34 -14.75 18.19
N ASP A 53 -18.00 -16.00 18.48
CA ASP A 53 -16.62 -16.40 18.76
C ASP A 53 -15.68 -16.03 17.59
N HIS A 54 -14.59 -15.33 17.91
CA HIS A 54 -13.55 -14.99 16.92
C HIS A 54 -12.44 -16.03 16.95
N GLU A 55 -12.23 -16.73 15.84
CA GLU A 55 -11.13 -17.67 15.67
C GLU A 55 -9.87 -16.93 15.20
N ILE A 56 -8.81 -16.94 16.02
CA ILE A 56 -7.52 -16.30 15.70
C ILE A 56 -6.49 -17.36 15.33
N LYS A 57 -5.79 -17.16 14.22
CA LYS A 57 -4.80 -18.07 13.64
C LYS A 57 -3.42 -17.42 13.58
N VAL A 58 -2.40 -18.26 13.41
CA VAL A 58 -1.04 -17.78 13.11
C VAL A 58 -1.03 -17.02 11.78
N ASN A 59 -0.37 -15.86 11.77
CA ASN A 59 -0.29 -14.85 10.71
C ASN A 59 -1.49 -13.90 10.55
N ASP A 60 -2.54 -14.07 11.34
CA ASP A 60 -3.61 -13.08 11.41
C ASP A 60 -3.08 -11.76 11.98
N ASP A 61 -3.66 -10.66 11.51
CA ASP A 61 -3.48 -9.35 12.12
C ASP A 61 -4.56 -9.15 13.18
N VAL A 62 -4.18 -8.59 14.33
CA VAL A 62 -5.06 -8.45 15.49
C VAL A 62 -4.99 -7.03 16.06
N LEU A 63 -6.12 -6.60 16.62
CA LEU A 63 -6.24 -5.41 17.44
C LEU A 63 -5.90 -5.78 18.88
N VAL A 64 -4.99 -5.02 19.47
CA VAL A 64 -4.54 -5.22 20.85
C VAL A 64 -4.90 -3.99 21.67
N TRP A 65 -5.47 -4.24 22.84
CA TRP A 65 -5.82 -3.19 23.77
C TRP A 65 -4.54 -2.52 24.31
N PRO A 66 -4.40 -1.19 24.18
CA PRO A 66 -3.23 -0.48 24.67
C PRO A 66 -3.15 -0.48 26.20
N GLN A 67 -1.94 -0.57 26.73
CA GLN A 67 -1.71 -0.55 28.18
C GLN A 67 -2.17 0.77 28.81
N GLY A 68 -2.83 0.70 29.97
CA GLY A 68 -3.22 1.87 30.77
C GLY A 68 -4.53 2.54 30.37
N ARG A 69 -5.29 1.98 29.42
CA ARG A 69 -6.65 2.42 29.09
C ARG A 69 -7.71 1.61 29.85
N LEU A 70 -8.83 2.25 30.18
CA LEU A 70 -9.91 1.60 30.93
C LEU A 70 -10.74 0.71 29.99
N ILE A 71 -11.03 -0.53 30.41
CA ILE A 71 -11.75 -1.55 29.61
C ILE A 71 -13.15 -1.07 29.13
N ASN A 72 -13.75 -0.08 29.80
CA ASN A 72 -15.06 0.46 29.44
C ASN A 72 -15.02 1.67 28.49
N GLU A 73 -13.84 2.07 28.03
CA GLU A 73 -13.68 3.17 27.08
C GLU A 73 -14.00 2.70 25.65
N THR A 74 -14.68 3.52 24.86
CA THR A 74 -14.79 3.26 23.41
C THR A 74 -13.56 3.80 22.71
N LEU A 75 -12.65 2.91 22.30
CA LEU A 75 -11.46 3.29 21.55
C LEU A 75 -11.80 3.59 20.10
N LYS A 76 -11.16 4.62 19.54
CA LYS A 76 -11.16 4.82 18.09
C LYS A 76 -10.20 3.83 17.45
N MET A 77 -10.38 3.58 16.16
CA MET A 77 -9.49 2.71 15.38
C MET A 77 -8.01 3.05 15.64
N ASP A 78 -7.62 4.32 15.53
CA ASP A 78 -6.21 4.71 15.68
C ASP A 78 -5.61 4.51 17.07
N ASP A 79 -6.44 4.34 18.09
CA ASP A 79 -6.00 4.12 19.47
C ASP A 79 -5.59 2.67 19.74
N TYR A 80 -6.04 1.72 18.91
CA TYR A 80 -5.64 0.32 19.05
C TYR A 80 -4.19 0.12 18.63
N TRP A 81 -3.50 -0.73 19.39
CA TRP A 81 -2.26 -1.33 18.92
C TRP A 81 -2.59 -2.42 17.91
N VAL A 82 -1.71 -2.59 16.93
CA VAL A 82 -1.93 -3.56 15.86
C VAL A 82 -0.73 -4.49 15.79
N ALA A 83 -0.98 -5.79 15.71
CA ALA A 83 0.09 -6.78 15.69
C ALA A 83 -0.23 -7.94 14.75
N LYS A 84 0.81 -8.58 14.22
CA LYS A 84 0.70 -9.86 13.51
C LYS A 84 0.99 -11.01 14.45
N VAL A 85 0.12 -12.01 14.49
CA VAL A 85 0.30 -13.23 15.29
C VAL A 85 1.39 -14.09 14.66
N ARG A 86 2.37 -14.53 15.46
CA ARG A 86 3.52 -15.31 14.96
C ARG A 86 3.66 -16.68 15.60
N ASP A 87 3.29 -16.83 16.87
CA ASP A 87 3.26 -18.12 17.55
C ASP A 87 2.20 -18.09 18.65
N ILE A 88 1.49 -19.20 18.85
CA ILE A 88 0.40 -19.32 19.85
C ILE A 88 0.74 -20.51 20.72
N ARG A 89 0.82 -20.30 22.04
CA ARG A 89 1.24 -21.33 22.98
C ARG A 89 0.50 -21.25 24.30
N SER A 90 0.45 -22.39 24.99
CA SER A 90 -0.11 -22.49 26.33
C SER A 90 0.62 -23.59 27.12
N SER A 91 0.69 -23.38 28.44
CA SER A 91 1.24 -24.35 29.39
C SER A 91 0.40 -25.63 29.42
N GLU A 92 1.03 -26.78 29.70
CA GLU A 92 0.31 -28.04 29.92
C GLU A 92 -0.52 -28.01 31.23
N GLU A 93 -0.09 -27.23 32.22
CA GLU A 93 -0.77 -27.13 33.52
C GLU A 93 -1.97 -26.17 33.47
N GLN A 94 -1.96 -25.23 32.53
CA GLN A 94 -2.94 -24.14 32.41
C GLN A 94 -3.31 -23.93 30.95
N HIS A 95 -4.03 -24.89 30.36
CA HIS A 95 -4.44 -24.85 28.95
C HIS A 95 -5.30 -23.63 28.57
N GLU A 96 -5.92 -22.97 29.55
CA GLU A 96 -6.70 -21.74 29.36
C GLU A 96 -5.82 -20.47 29.36
N ASP A 97 -4.58 -20.57 29.84
CA ASP A 97 -3.60 -19.48 29.84
C ASP A 97 -2.85 -19.48 28.49
N VAL A 98 -3.39 -18.71 27.53
CA VAL A 98 -2.90 -18.65 26.16
C VAL A 98 -2.06 -17.39 25.97
N TRP A 99 -0.81 -17.60 25.58
CA TRP A 99 0.14 -16.55 25.24
C TRP A 99 0.46 -16.54 23.76
N VAL A 100 0.63 -15.34 23.24
CA VAL A 100 0.85 -15.10 21.82
C VAL A 100 2.14 -14.34 21.63
N ARG A 101 3.03 -14.89 20.80
CA ARG A 101 4.17 -14.13 20.26
C ARG A 101 3.67 -13.32 19.08
N VAL A 102 3.83 -12.01 19.15
CA VAL A 102 3.37 -11.07 18.14
C VAL A 102 4.53 -10.31 17.50
N GLN A 103 4.26 -9.69 16.35
CA GLN A 103 5.15 -8.74 15.69
C GLN A 103 4.40 -7.44 15.46
N TRP A 104 4.95 -6.33 15.95
CA TRP A 104 4.21 -5.07 16.07
C TRP A 104 4.12 -4.30 14.75
N TYR A 105 2.96 -3.68 14.55
CA TYR A 105 2.81 -2.53 13.67
C TYR A 105 2.84 -1.26 14.51
N TYR A 106 3.73 -0.34 14.16
CA TYR A 106 3.89 0.93 14.84
C TYR A 106 3.04 2.02 14.20
N SER A 107 2.66 3.02 15.01
CA SER A 107 2.12 4.26 14.45
C SER A 107 3.25 5.07 13.81
N PRO A 108 2.93 5.96 12.84
CA PRO A 108 3.93 6.86 12.27
C PRO A 108 4.65 7.72 13.33
N ARG A 109 3.96 8.09 14.42
CA ARG A 109 4.54 8.89 15.50
C ARG A 109 5.61 8.13 16.27
N ASP A 110 5.35 6.88 16.61
CA ASP A 110 6.32 6.04 17.31
C ASP A 110 7.59 5.82 16.46
N VAL A 111 7.44 5.69 15.14
CA VAL A 111 8.59 5.58 14.24
C VAL A 111 9.35 6.90 14.16
N ALA A 112 8.68 8.06 14.14
CA ALA A 112 9.33 9.37 14.15
C ALA A 112 10.12 9.63 15.45
N ASP A 113 9.70 9.04 16.57
CA ASP A 113 10.46 9.09 17.82
C ASP A 113 11.81 8.38 17.70
N VAL A 114 11.90 7.32 16.91
CA VAL A 114 13.14 6.57 16.66
C VAL A 114 13.95 7.14 15.47
N ILE A 115 13.27 7.47 14.37
CA ILE A 115 13.86 7.99 13.13
C ILE A 115 13.55 9.48 13.02
N LYS A 116 14.48 10.34 13.47
CA LYS A 116 14.25 11.79 13.55
C LYS A 116 13.99 12.51 12.23
N TYR A 117 14.39 11.95 11.08
CA TYR A 117 14.13 12.53 9.76
C TYR A 117 12.81 12.05 9.13
N PHE A 118 12.12 11.10 9.76
CA PHE A 118 10.83 10.61 9.30
C PHE A 118 9.73 11.60 9.72
N ASN A 119 8.96 12.09 8.76
CA ASN A 119 7.85 12.99 9.04
C ASN A 119 6.54 12.20 9.15
N ALA A 120 6.07 12.00 10.37
CA ALA A 120 4.82 11.31 10.67
C ALA A 120 3.56 12.04 10.13
N GLU A 121 3.63 13.36 9.92
CA GLU A 121 2.49 14.17 9.46
C GLU A 121 2.10 13.89 8.00
N LEU A 122 3.00 13.27 7.22
CA LEU A 122 2.77 12.89 5.82
C LEU A 122 2.31 11.43 5.69
N CYS A 123 1.96 10.80 6.80
CA CYS A 123 1.39 9.47 6.84
C CYS A 123 -0.11 9.56 7.08
N GLY A 124 -0.84 8.62 6.48
CA GLY A 124 -2.28 8.59 6.70
C GLY A 124 -2.61 8.28 8.16
N GLN A 125 -3.78 8.72 8.60
CA GLN A 125 -4.35 8.54 9.91
C GLN A 125 -4.35 7.05 10.31
N HIS A 126 -4.85 6.20 9.43
CA HIS A 126 -4.93 4.74 9.61
C HIS A 126 -3.72 3.99 9.05
N GLU A 127 -2.64 4.71 8.71
CA GLU A 127 -1.39 4.09 8.28
C GLU A 127 -0.68 3.43 9.46
N ARG A 128 -0.16 2.24 9.22
CA ARG A 128 0.62 1.44 10.17
C ARG A 128 1.93 1.01 9.52
N ILE A 129 2.99 0.91 10.31
CA ILE A 129 4.33 0.60 9.83
C ILE A 129 4.78 -0.73 10.42
N PHE A 130 4.97 -1.74 9.58
CA PHE A 130 5.28 -3.09 10.04
C PHE A 130 6.72 -3.17 10.55
N SER A 131 6.96 -3.64 11.77
CA SER A 131 8.31 -3.65 12.36
C SER A 131 8.93 -5.03 12.49
N ASP A 132 10.25 -5.08 12.69
CA ASP A 132 11.04 -6.22 13.17
C ASP A 132 10.87 -6.52 14.68
N HIS A 133 10.03 -5.76 15.40
CA HIS A 133 9.88 -5.88 16.84
C HIS A 133 8.90 -7.00 17.20
N TYR A 134 9.41 -8.00 17.93
CA TYR A 134 8.63 -9.10 18.48
C TYR A 134 8.42 -8.97 19.97
N ASP A 135 7.26 -9.40 20.43
CA ASP A 135 6.88 -9.37 21.84
C ASP A 135 5.95 -10.52 22.22
N TYR A 136 5.66 -10.68 23.51
CA TYR A 136 4.69 -11.64 24.03
C TYR A 136 3.54 -10.91 24.70
N ILE A 137 2.32 -11.30 24.35
CA ILE A 137 1.09 -10.76 24.95
C ILE A 137 0.18 -11.90 25.38
N HIS A 138 -0.59 -11.67 26.44
CA HIS A 138 -1.64 -12.60 26.84
C HIS A 138 -2.84 -12.48 25.89
N SER A 139 -3.50 -13.60 25.59
CA SER A 139 -4.62 -13.65 24.64
C SER A 139 -5.78 -12.71 25.00
N THR A 140 -6.02 -12.44 26.29
CA THR A 140 -7.08 -11.52 26.75
C THR A 140 -6.84 -10.05 26.42
N THR A 141 -5.64 -9.70 25.94
CA THR A 141 -5.34 -8.33 25.47
C THR A 141 -5.80 -8.10 24.04
N ILE A 142 -6.12 -9.17 23.32
CA ILE A 142 -6.58 -9.09 21.93
C ILE A 142 -8.07 -8.79 21.93
N ASP A 143 -8.45 -7.75 21.21
CA ASP A 143 -9.83 -7.29 21.07
C ASP A 143 -10.53 -7.94 19.87
N GLY A 144 -9.78 -8.22 18.80
CA GLY A 144 -10.31 -8.88 17.62
C GLY A 144 -9.33 -8.92 16.45
N LEU A 145 -9.84 -9.31 15.28
CA LEU A 145 -9.06 -9.34 14.04
C LEU A 145 -8.93 -7.92 13.45
N ALA A 146 -7.75 -7.65 12.89
CA ALA A 146 -7.47 -6.48 12.08
C ALA A 146 -7.29 -6.90 10.61
N THR A 147 -7.58 -6.01 9.67
CA THR A 147 -7.25 -6.19 8.25
C THR A 147 -6.33 -5.06 7.83
N ILE A 148 -5.09 -5.39 7.48
CA ILE A 148 -4.07 -4.42 7.06
C ILE A 148 -3.78 -4.64 5.58
N LYS A 149 -4.04 -3.62 4.76
CA LYS A 149 -3.81 -3.67 3.31
C LYS A 149 -2.41 -3.16 2.96
N GLY A 150 -1.73 -3.82 2.04
CA GLY A 150 -0.46 -3.33 1.50
C GLY A 150 -0.69 -2.19 0.51
N TYR A 151 0.09 -1.12 0.60
CA TYR A 151 0.09 -0.01 -0.35
C TYR A 151 1.45 0.11 -1.03
N SER A 152 1.45 0.35 -2.34
CA SER A 152 2.66 0.63 -3.11
C SER A 152 2.45 1.83 -4.03
N ASP A 153 3.44 2.74 -4.06
CA ASP A 153 3.38 3.92 -4.93
C ASP A 153 3.45 3.60 -6.43
N ILE A 154 4.03 2.45 -6.77
CA ILE A 154 4.38 2.07 -8.15
C ILE A 154 3.56 0.90 -8.68
N ASP A 155 2.83 0.20 -7.80
CA ASP A 155 1.99 -0.93 -8.18
C ASP A 155 0.69 -0.42 -8.80
N MET A 156 0.40 -0.92 -10.00
CA MET A 156 -0.80 -0.56 -10.76
C MET A 156 -1.93 -1.57 -10.58
N GLU A 157 -1.67 -2.69 -9.89
CA GLU A 157 -2.59 -3.81 -9.73
C GLU A 157 -2.89 -4.09 -8.25
N GLN A 158 -2.96 -3.02 -7.46
CA GLN A 158 -3.25 -3.12 -6.03
C GLN A 158 -4.76 -3.02 -5.75
N ASP A 159 -5.17 -3.68 -4.66
CA ASP A 159 -6.55 -3.67 -4.19
C ASP A 159 -7.02 -2.29 -3.77
N VAL A 160 -8.34 -2.08 -3.80
CA VAL A 160 -8.95 -0.86 -3.29
C VAL A 160 -8.73 -0.78 -1.78
N ILE A 161 -8.14 0.31 -1.32
CA ILE A 161 -7.97 0.64 0.08
C ILE A 161 -8.93 1.79 0.42
N GLU A 162 -9.98 1.47 1.18
CA GLU A 162 -10.92 2.46 1.69
C GLU A 162 -10.24 3.29 2.79
N LYS A 163 -10.73 4.51 3.03
CA LYS A 163 -10.12 5.41 4.01
C LYS A 163 -10.16 4.85 5.42
N ASP A 164 -11.24 4.18 5.78
CA ASP A 164 -11.50 3.65 7.13
C ASP A 164 -10.90 2.25 7.32
N SER A 165 -9.79 1.95 6.64
CA SER A 165 -9.09 0.66 6.69
C SER A 165 -7.65 0.87 7.14
N TYR A 166 -7.08 -0.09 7.90
CA TYR A 166 -5.65 -0.07 8.13
C TYR A 166 -4.91 -0.41 6.85
N TRP A 167 -3.79 0.27 6.65
CA TRP A 167 -2.91 -0.01 5.53
C TRP A 167 -1.46 0.28 5.88
N CYS A 168 -0.55 -0.30 5.12
CA CYS A 168 0.87 -0.25 5.38
C CYS A 168 1.63 -0.11 4.07
N ARG A 169 2.56 0.85 4.02
CA ARG A 169 3.48 1.06 2.88
C ARG A 169 4.95 0.86 3.22
N TYR A 170 5.31 0.80 4.50
CA TYR A 170 6.70 0.68 4.95
C TYR A 170 6.88 -0.46 5.94
N THR A 171 8.03 -1.10 5.87
CA THR A 171 8.60 -1.93 6.93
C THR A 171 9.68 -1.14 7.68
N PHE A 172 9.68 -1.23 9.00
CA PHE A 172 10.59 -0.56 9.91
C PHE A 172 11.51 -1.56 10.59
N GLU A 173 12.80 -1.48 10.26
CA GLU A 173 13.84 -2.18 11.01
C GLU A 173 14.25 -1.27 12.18
N ARG A 174 13.78 -1.59 13.38
CA ARG A 174 13.93 -0.74 14.57
C ARG A 174 15.37 -0.66 15.02
N GLU A 175 16.12 -1.75 14.94
CA GLU A 175 17.53 -1.77 15.34
C GLU A 175 18.41 -0.98 14.36
N ALA A 176 18.20 -1.19 13.05
CA ALA A 176 18.92 -0.45 12.01
C ALA A 176 18.42 0.99 11.84
N ARG A 177 17.23 1.31 12.36
CA ARG A 177 16.53 2.60 12.22
C ARG A 177 16.28 2.97 10.76
N THR A 178 15.84 1.99 9.98
CA THR A 178 15.60 2.14 8.54
C THR A 178 14.17 1.79 8.14
N LEU A 179 13.69 2.45 7.10
CA LEU A 179 12.39 2.17 6.47
C LEU A 179 12.60 1.62 5.06
N GLU A 180 11.85 0.58 4.73
CA GLU A 180 11.83 -0.02 3.40
C GLU A 180 10.38 -0.15 2.87
N PRO A 181 10.10 0.28 1.63
CA PRO A 181 10.94 1.15 0.81
C PRO A 181 11.21 2.49 1.50
N LYS A 182 12.26 3.21 1.07
CA LYS A 182 12.47 4.58 1.53
C LYS A 182 11.27 5.44 1.09
N PRO A 183 10.79 6.37 1.93
CA PRO A 183 9.66 7.23 1.56
C PRO A 183 9.81 7.87 0.19
N THR A 184 8.88 7.53 -0.71
CA THR A 184 8.95 7.90 -2.12
C THR A 184 8.79 9.41 -2.27
N LYS A 185 9.71 10.07 -2.98
CA LYS A 185 9.66 11.52 -3.25
C LYS A 185 9.41 11.76 -4.74
N SER A 186 8.32 11.19 -5.27
CA SER A 186 8.04 11.12 -6.72
C SER A 186 7.73 12.48 -7.34
N CYS A 187 7.12 13.39 -6.58
CA CYS A 187 6.75 14.72 -7.05
C CYS A 187 7.97 15.67 -7.09
N ILE A 188 7.87 16.74 -7.88
CA ILE A 188 8.88 17.81 -8.02
C ILE A 188 9.16 18.49 -6.66
N CYS A 189 8.17 18.58 -5.76
CA CYS A 189 8.36 19.16 -4.44
C CYS A 189 9.10 18.24 -3.45
N HIS A 190 9.41 17.00 -3.85
CA HIS A 190 10.07 15.99 -3.02
C HIS A 190 9.37 15.64 -1.70
N HIS A 191 8.07 15.91 -1.61
CA HIS A 191 7.22 15.42 -0.53
C HIS A 191 6.60 14.07 -0.93
N PRO A 192 6.53 13.09 0.00
CA PRO A 192 5.77 11.88 -0.21
C PRO A 192 4.28 12.15 -0.37
N TYR A 193 3.57 11.13 -0.87
CA TYR A 193 2.12 11.13 -0.95
C TYR A 193 1.51 11.13 0.45
N ASP A 194 0.67 12.13 0.72
CA ASP A 194 -0.24 12.19 1.85
C ASP A 194 -1.66 11.83 1.37
N PRO A 195 -2.22 10.70 1.84
CA PRO A 195 -3.54 10.27 1.40
C PRO A 195 -4.71 10.98 2.06
N ASP A 196 -4.50 11.72 3.15
CA ASP A 196 -5.57 12.35 3.93
C ASP A 196 -5.71 13.85 3.67
N ASP A 197 -4.71 14.49 3.08
CA ASP A 197 -4.82 15.87 2.61
C ASP A 197 -5.88 16.00 1.51
N ASP A 198 -7.06 16.49 1.87
CA ASP A 198 -8.20 16.64 0.98
C ASP A 198 -8.11 17.83 0.02
N THR A 199 -7.06 18.63 0.15
CA THR A 199 -6.71 19.68 -0.80
C THR A 199 -5.84 19.16 -1.95
N VAL A 200 -5.21 18.00 -1.74
CA VAL A 200 -4.22 17.43 -2.65
C VAL A 200 -4.83 16.36 -3.56
N VAL A 201 -4.45 16.45 -4.83
CA VAL A 201 -4.61 15.39 -5.82
C VAL A 201 -3.30 15.23 -6.57
N MET A 202 -2.90 13.98 -6.79
CA MET A 202 -1.72 13.63 -7.57
C MET A 202 -2.13 12.97 -8.89
N HIS A 203 -1.44 13.31 -9.96
CA HIS A 203 -1.53 12.67 -11.27
C HIS A 203 -0.44 11.62 -11.40
N PHE A 204 -0.80 10.39 -11.75
CA PHE A 204 0.12 9.26 -11.88
C PHE A 204 0.44 9.00 -13.35
N CYS A 205 1.74 8.89 -13.66
CA CYS A 205 2.20 8.47 -14.98
C CYS A 205 2.33 6.94 -15.02
N PRO A 206 1.55 6.23 -15.87
CA PRO A 206 1.57 4.77 -15.90
C PRO A 206 2.73 4.19 -16.71
N ARG A 207 3.46 5.02 -17.46
CA ARG A 207 4.53 4.54 -18.34
C ARG A 207 5.64 3.83 -17.53
N PRO A 208 6.10 2.64 -17.97
CA PRO A 208 7.11 1.85 -17.26
C PRO A 208 8.37 2.62 -16.86
N GLY A 209 8.89 3.49 -17.73
CA GLY A 209 10.08 4.28 -17.47
C GLY A 209 9.90 5.42 -16.47
N CYS A 210 8.66 5.75 -16.08
CA CYS A 210 8.37 6.81 -15.12
C CYS A 210 7.76 6.31 -13.81
N ARG A 211 6.55 5.72 -13.85
CA ARG A 211 5.78 5.26 -12.67
C ARG A 211 5.82 6.21 -11.47
N LYS A 212 5.63 7.50 -11.71
CA LYS A 212 5.66 8.56 -10.67
C LYS A 212 4.33 9.28 -10.58
N ALA A 213 4.01 9.70 -9.36
CA ALA A 213 2.90 10.58 -9.06
C ALA A 213 3.37 12.01 -8.79
N TYR A 214 2.62 12.99 -9.28
CA TYR A 214 2.92 14.42 -9.15
C TYR A 214 1.71 15.19 -8.63
N HIS A 215 1.90 16.03 -7.62
CA HIS A 215 0.85 16.94 -7.14
C HIS A 215 0.37 17.84 -8.29
N GLN A 216 -0.95 17.94 -8.46
CA GLN A 216 -1.56 18.80 -9.45
C GLN A 216 -1.13 20.26 -9.29
N SER A 217 -1.04 20.75 -8.04
CA SER A 217 -0.58 22.11 -7.72
C SER A 217 0.86 22.34 -8.16
N CYS A 218 1.75 21.36 -7.98
CA CYS A 218 3.13 21.42 -8.44
C CYS A 218 3.23 21.46 -9.97
N LEU A 219 2.50 20.59 -10.67
CA LEU A 219 2.47 20.60 -12.14
C LEU A 219 1.96 21.95 -12.68
N VAL A 220 0.90 22.48 -12.07
CA VAL A 220 0.32 23.77 -12.44
C VAL A 220 1.30 24.92 -12.20
N LYS A 221 1.98 24.94 -11.05
CA LYS A 221 2.94 25.98 -10.66
C LYS A 221 4.16 25.98 -11.56
N GLU A 222 4.72 24.81 -11.84
CA GLU A 222 5.89 24.62 -12.70
C GLU A 222 5.54 24.61 -14.21
N LYS A 223 4.29 24.97 -14.57
CA LYS A 223 3.80 25.12 -15.95
C LYS A 223 3.83 23.84 -16.80
N PHE A 224 3.76 22.66 -16.18
CA PHE A 224 3.51 21.39 -16.86
C PHE A 224 2.03 21.23 -17.20
N LYS A 225 1.53 22.15 -18.04
CA LYS A 225 0.17 22.17 -18.57
C LYS A 225 0.20 22.02 -20.08
N GLU A 226 -0.87 21.47 -20.62
CA GLU A 226 -1.13 21.52 -22.05
C GLU A 226 -2.47 22.20 -22.35
N PRO A 227 -2.65 22.77 -23.56
CA PRO A 227 -3.97 23.25 -23.97
C PRO A 227 -4.97 22.08 -23.96
N VAL A 228 -6.18 22.34 -23.47
CA VAL A 228 -7.26 21.36 -23.53
C VAL A 228 -7.66 21.19 -24.99
N SER A 229 -7.31 20.06 -25.58
CA SER A 229 -7.63 19.70 -26.96
C SER A 229 -8.62 18.55 -27.02
N LEU A 230 -9.37 18.43 -28.12
CA LEU A 230 -10.36 17.37 -28.32
C LEU A 230 -9.73 15.97 -28.35
N ASP A 231 -8.44 15.88 -28.72
CA ASP A 231 -7.66 14.64 -28.76
C ASP A 231 -7.04 14.25 -27.41
N ARG A 232 -7.07 15.11 -26.38
CA ARG A 232 -6.46 14.80 -25.07
C ARG A 232 -6.96 13.48 -24.46
N PRO A 233 -8.27 13.16 -24.44
CA PRO A 233 -8.74 11.88 -23.92
C PRO A 233 -8.13 10.68 -24.65
N LEU A 234 -7.94 10.80 -25.98
CA LEU A 234 -7.26 9.77 -26.76
C LEU A 234 -5.77 9.70 -26.41
N ARG A 235 -5.08 10.83 -26.23
CA ARG A 235 -3.67 10.83 -25.82
C ARG A 235 -3.47 10.24 -24.42
N LEU A 236 -4.41 10.45 -23.48
CA LEU A 236 -4.43 9.77 -22.18
C LEU A 236 -4.56 8.26 -22.36
N LEU A 237 -5.49 7.81 -23.20
CA LEU A 237 -5.64 6.40 -23.56
C LEU A 237 -4.36 5.84 -24.18
N LEU A 238 -3.60 6.61 -24.96
CA LEU A 238 -2.35 6.16 -25.59
C LEU A 238 -1.13 6.18 -24.66
N SER A 239 -1.24 6.72 -23.43
CA SER A 239 -0.23 6.55 -22.39
C SER A 239 -0.29 5.13 -21.83
N SER A 240 0.46 4.22 -22.47
CA SER A 240 0.45 2.79 -22.16
C SER A 240 1.04 2.49 -20.77
N PRO A 241 0.40 1.62 -19.98
CA PRO A 241 0.96 1.11 -18.72
C PRO A 241 2.09 0.08 -18.92
N ASP A 242 2.15 -0.55 -20.10
CA ASP A 242 3.03 -1.70 -20.36
C ASP A 242 4.16 -1.39 -21.36
N SER A 243 4.18 -0.16 -21.91
CA SER A 243 5.20 0.29 -22.87
C SER A 243 5.45 1.79 -22.74
N ASP A 244 6.71 2.22 -22.86
CA ASP A 244 7.06 3.65 -22.97
C ASP A 244 6.73 4.23 -24.34
N GLU A 245 6.67 3.38 -25.37
CA GLU A 245 6.23 3.72 -26.72
C GLU A 245 4.70 3.83 -26.78
N PRO A 246 4.15 4.80 -27.54
CA PRO A 246 2.71 4.90 -27.78
C PRO A 246 2.14 3.61 -28.38
N PHE A 247 0.92 3.24 -27.97
CA PHE A 247 0.24 2.09 -28.56
C PHE A 247 0.00 2.31 -30.06
N VAL A 248 0.44 1.36 -30.88
CA VAL A 248 0.21 1.35 -32.32
C VAL A 248 -0.90 0.33 -32.62
N VAL A 249 -2.00 0.79 -33.22
CA VAL A 249 -3.09 -0.11 -33.62
C VAL A 249 -2.59 -1.12 -34.65
N PRO A 250 -2.73 -2.44 -34.40
CA PRO A 250 -2.37 -3.45 -35.38
C PRO A 250 -3.24 -3.29 -36.64
N VAL A 251 -2.61 -3.02 -37.78
CA VAL A 251 -3.31 -2.98 -39.07
C VAL A 251 -3.70 -4.40 -39.43
N LYS A 252 -5.00 -4.76 -39.35
CA LYS A 252 -5.50 -6.03 -39.87
C LYS A 252 -5.27 -6.08 -41.39
N GLN A 253 -4.21 -6.75 -41.83
CA GLN A 253 -4.05 -7.11 -43.24
C GLN A 253 -5.05 -8.23 -43.55
N SER A 254 -6.12 -7.90 -44.25
CA SER A 254 -7.03 -8.91 -44.81
C SER A 254 -6.26 -9.81 -45.77
N THR A 255 -6.19 -11.11 -45.47
CA THR A 255 -5.57 -12.13 -46.34
C THR A 255 -6.37 -12.37 -47.63
N ARG A 256 -7.50 -11.67 -47.85
CA ARG A 256 -8.45 -12.00 -48.91
C ARG A 256 -8.84 -10.88 -49.88
N SER A 257 -8.11 -9.76 -49.92
CA SER A 257 -8.36 -8.70 -50.90
C SER A 257 -7.10 -7.94 -51.30
N LYS A 258 -6.75 -7.98 -52.59
CA LYS A 258 -5.74 -7.10 -53.23
C LYS A 258 -6.22 -5.65 -53.41
N ARG A 259 -7.31 -5.23 -52.76
CA ARG A 259 -7.65 -3.81 -52.58
C ARG A 259 -7.23 -3.40 -51.18
N ALA A 260 -6.35 -2.40 -51.10
CA ALA A 260 -5.96 -1.75 -49.85
C ALA A 260 -7.22 -1.40 -49.05
N ALA A 261 -7.49 -2.17 -47.99
CA ALA A 261 -8.51 -1.78 -47.03
C ALA A 261 -8.08 -0.43 -46.45
N ALA A 262 -8.96 0.56 -46.47
CA ALA A 262 -8.68 1.86 -45.87
C ALA A 262 -8.27 1.64 -44.40
N LYS A 263 -7.13 2.21 -43.99
CA LYS A 263 -6.71 2.18 -42.59
C LYS A 263 -7.77 2.95 -41.79
N ARG A 264 -8.57 2.23 -41.00
CA ARG A 264 -9.53 2.82 -40.06
C ARG A 264 -8.76 3.60 -38.99
N THR A 265 -9.32 4.73 -38.56
CA THR A 265 -8.71 5.51 -37.47
C THR A 265 -8.93 4.81 -36.12
N ILE A 266 -8.17 5.20 -35.09
CA ILE A 266 -8.34 4.62 -33.75
C ILE A 266 -9.74 4.95 -33.23
N GLU A 267 -10.19 6.18 -33.47
CA GLU A 267 -11.47 6.70 -33.06
C GLU A 267 -12.64 5.89 -33.64
N GLU A 268 -12.55 5.50 -34.91
CA GLU A 268 -13.53 4.64 -35.57
C GLU A 268 -13.55 3.20 -35.02
N LEU A 269 -12.45 2.72 -34.45
CA LEU A 269 -12.40 1.40 -33.82
C LEU A 269 -12.94 1.45 -32.40
N LEU A 270 -12.72 2.55 -31.68
CA LEU A 270 -13.22 2.74 -30.32
C LEU A 270 -14.75 2.82 -30.25
N THR A 271 -15.45 3.20 -31.34
CA THR A 271 -16.93 3.20 -31.37
C THR A 271 -17.54 1.81 -31.38
N GLU A 272 -16.76 0.76 -31.68
CA GLU A 272 -17.20 -0.64 -31.64
C GLU A 272 -17.10 -1.24 -30.22
N LEU A 273 -16.38 -0.57 -29.31
CA LEU A 273 -16.16 -1.05 -27.95
C LEU A 273 -17.22 -0.51 -26.99
N PRO A 274 -17.43 -1.16 -25.82
CA PRO A 274 -18.33 -0.65 -24.80
C PRO A 274 -18.00 0.79 -24.40
N ASN A 275 -18.99 1.69 -24.51
CA ASN A 275 -18.80 3.12 -24.24
C ASN A 275 -18.24 3.41 -22.84
N GLU A 276 -18.68 2.66 -21.82
CA GLU A 276 -18.19 2.82 -20.45
C GLU A 276 -16.70 2.43 -20.33
N LEU A 277 -16.30 1.32 -20.94
CA LEU A 277 -14.90 0.87 -20.95
C LEU A 277 -13.98 1.94 -21.56
N VAL A 278 -14.36 2.43 -22.75
CA VAL A 278 -13.59 3.49 -23.44
C VAL A 278 -13.55 4.77 -22.61
N ARG A 279 -14.65 5.12 -21.94
CA ARG A 279 -14.71 6.29 -21.06
C ARG A 279 -13.77 6.18 -19.87
N VAL A 280 -13.68 4.99 -19.24
CA VAL A 280 -12.73 4.73 -18.15
C VAL A 280 -11.29 4.77 -18.66
N ALA A 281 -10.99 4.11 -19.78
CA ALA A 281 -9.64 4.03 -20.33
C ALA A 281 -9.07 5.42 -20.73
N LYS A 282 -9.95 6.35 -21.07
CA LYS A 282 -9.64 7.76 -21.39
C LYS A 282 -9.51 8.68 -20.16
N GLN A 283 -9.73 8.18 -18.93
CA GLN A 283 -9.56 9.00 -17.73
C GLN A 283 -8.07 9.31 -17.47
N PRO A 284 -7.76 10.46 -16.85
CA PRO A 284 -6.48 10.65 -16.18
C PRO A 284 -6.38 9.70 -14.98
N ILE A 285 -5.15 9.36 -14.61
CA ILE A 285 -4.91 8.50 -13.45
C ILE A 285 -4.56 9.39 -12.27
N VAL A 286 -5.39 9.35 -11.23
CA VAL A 286 -5.26 10.23 -10.07
C VAL A 286 -5.40 9.48 -8.74
N LYS A 287 -4.74 10.00 -7.71
CA LYS A 287 -4.85 9.58 -6.31
C LYS A 287 -4.87 10.79 -5.36
N GLY A 288 -5.38 10.63 -4.14
CA GLY A 288 -5.47 11.70 -3.12
C GLY A 288 -6.87 11.94 -2.58
N ALA A 289 -6.96 12.44 -1.34
CA ALA A 289 -8.23 12.59 -0.61
C ALA A 289 -9.24 13.55 -1.27
N LYS A 290 -8.78 14.45 -2.14
CA LYS A 290 -9.67 15.29 -2.97
C LYS A 290 -10.57 14.48 -3.90
N TYR A 291 -10.17 13.26 -4.24
CA TYR A 291 -10.94 12.28 -4.99
C TYR A 291 -11.52 11.21 -4.05
N PRO A 292 -12.72 11.42 -3.47
CA PRO A 292 -13.22 10.56 -2.39
C PRO A 292 -13.51 9.13 -2.82
N LEU A 293 -13.91 8.90 -4.07
CA LEU A 293 -14.22 7.57 -4.59
C LEU A 293 -12.98 6.70 -4.83
N GLY A 294 -11.80 7.30 -4.87
CA GLY A 294 -10.54 6.58 -5.11
C GLY A 294 -9.90 5.97 -3.87
N GLY A 295 -10.43 6.23 -2.66
CA GLY A 295 -9.79 5.78 -1.42
C GLY A 295 -8.34 6.28 -1.31
N ILE A 296 -7.44 5.41 -0.85
CA ILE A 296 -6.00 5.68 -0.72
C ILE A 296 -5.24 5.48 -2.05
N VAL A 297 -5.70 4.54 -2.88
CA VAL A 297 -4.98 4.13 -4.11
C VAL A 297 -5.30 5.02 -5.30
N GLY A 298 -6.49 5.61 -5.35
CA GLY A 298 -7.00 6.34 -6.50
C GLY A 298 -7.68 5.43 -7.52
N ASN A 299 -7.74 5.86 -8.79
CA ASN A 299 -8.32 5.08 -9.88
C ASN A 299 -7.31 4.27 -10.70
N VAL A 300 -6.08 4.09 -10.19
CA VAL A 300 -4.94 3.50 -10.91
C VAL A 300 -5.31 2.15 -11.53
N THR A 301 -5.71 1.19 -10.70
CA THR A 301 -6.03 -0.18 -11.13
C THR A 301 -7.12 -0.20 -12.20
N TRP A 302 -8.22 0.52 -11.99
CA TRP A 302 -9.33 0.51 -12.93
C TRP A 302 -9.00 1.12 -14.29
N VAL A 303 -8.28 2.25 -14.32
CA VAL A 303 -7.90 2.90 -15.57
C VAL A 303 -6.86 2.07 -16.32
N VAL A 304 -5.88 1.50 -15.62
CA VAL A 304 -4.85 0.63 -16.22
C VAL A 304 -5.49 -0.63 -16.82
N THR A 305 -6.36 -1.31 -16.07
CA THR A 305 -7.12 -2.47 -16.56
C THR A 305 -7.97 -2.11 -17.77
N ALA A 306 -8.67 -0.96 -17.73
CA ALA A 306 -9.47 -0.50 -18.87
C ALA A 306 -8.63 -0.24 -20.12
N ARG A 307 -7.44 0.36 -19.98
CA ARG A 307 -6.52 0.59 -21.12
C ARG A 307 -6.04 -0.71 -21.72
N ARG A 308 -5.65 -1.68 -20.89
CA ARG A 308 -5.24 -3.02 -21.35
C ARG A 308 -6.33 -3.73 -22.12
N LEU A 309 -7.56 -3.76 -21.59
CA LEU A 309 -8.70 -4.35 -22.29
C LEU A 309 -9.00 -3.66 -23.64
N VAL A 310 -8.87 -2.33 -23.71
CA VAL A 310 -9.01 -1.61 -24.99
C VAL A 310 -7.90 -2.01 -25.96
N TYR A 311 -6.64 -2.11 -25.52
CA TYR A 311 -5.53 -2.53 -26.38
C TYR A 311 -5.68 -3.96 -26.88
N ASP A 312 -6.13 -4.88 -26.03
CA ASP A 312 -6.41 -6.27 -26.39
C ASP A 312 -7.52 -6.34 -27.44
N ALA A 313 -8.61 -5.59 -27.23
CA ALA A 313 -9.70 -5.51 -28.19
C ALA A 313 -9.26 -4.96 -29.55
N LEU A 314 -8.47 -3.87 -29.56
CA LEU A 314 -7.89 -3.29 -30.77
C LEU A 314 -6.89 -4.23 -31.46
N SER A 315 -6.25 -5.12 -30.70
CA SER A 315 -5.35 -6.16 -31.22
C SER A 315 -6.08 -7.41 -31.72
N GLY A 316 -7.40 -7.47 -31.55
CA GLY A 316 -8.26 -8.52 -32.09
C GLY A 316 -8.66 -9.61 -31.10
N PHE A 317 -8.30 -9.49 -29.82
CA PHE A 317 -8.69 -10.45 -28.77
C PHE A 317 -10.13 -10.23 -28.28
N GLY A 318 -10.74 -9.09 -28.60
CA GLY A 318 -12.09 -8.72 -28.13
C GLY A 318 -12.10 -8.22 -26.68
N VAL A 319 -13.29 -7.93 -26.16
CA VAL A 319 -13.52 -7.57 -24.75
C VAL A 319 -14.29 -8.74 -24.12
N PRO A 320 -13.84 -9.30 -22.98
CA PRO A 320 -14.58 -10.34 -22.25
C PRO A 320 -15.98 -9.86 -21.84
N ASP A 321 -16.99 -10.74 -21.84
CA ASP A 321 -18.37 -10.36 -21.48
C ASP A 321 -18.51 -9.89 -20.02
N ASP A 322 -17.68 -10.43 -19.13
CA ASP A 322 -17.67 -10.18 -17.68
C ASP A 322 -16.69 -9.07 -17.26
N TRP A 323 -16.17 -8.27 -18.20
CA TRP A 323 -15.16 -7.25 -17.93
C TRP A 323 -15.53 -6.28 -16.80
N LYS A 324 -16.82 -6.03 -16.58
CA LYS A 324 -17.33 -5.18 -15.48
C LYS A 324 -17.04 -5.74 -14.09
N GLY A 325 -16.73 -7.02 -13.93
CA GLY A 325 -16.28 -7.61 -12.67
C GLY A 325 -14.88 -7.14 -12.25
N SER A 326 -14.07 -6.69 -13.22
CA SER A 326 -12.70 -6.22 -12.98
C SER A 326 -12.56 -4.70 -12.84
N ILE A 327 -13.60 -3.94 -13.21
CA ILE A 327 -13.57 -2.47 -13.26
C ILE A 327 -14.82 -1.90 -12.59
N ASP A 328 -14.65 -1.22 -11.46
CA ASP A 328 -15.70 -0.37 -10.91
C ASP A 328 -15.74 0.95 -11.71
N CYS A 329 -16.57 0.98 -12.75
CA CYS A 329 -16.69 2.15 -13.63
C CYS A 329 -17.12 3.41 -12.86
N SER A 330 -17.89 3.25 -11.77
CA SER A 330 -18.40 4.38 -10.98
C SER A 330 -17.28 5.05 -10.19
N LYS A 331 -16.39 4.23 -9.59
CA LYS A 331 -15.21 4.68 -8.85
C LYS A 331 -13.99 4.95 -9.73
N ALA A 332 -13.98 4.58 -11.00
CA ALA A 332 -12.86 4.86 -11.91
C ALA A 332 -12.92 6.27 -12.54
N ILE A 333 -14.12 6.82 -12.66
CA ILE A 333 -14.34 8.15 -13.24
C ILE A 333 -14.02 9.21 -12.19
N VAL A 334 -13.11 10.12 -12.52
CA VAL A 334 -12.66 11.15 -11.58
C VAL A 334 -13.74 12.21 -11.41
N LYS A 335 -14.16 12.41 -10.17
CA LYS A 335 -15.08 13.49 -9.76
C LYS A 335 -14.56 14.05 -8.44
N PHE A 336 -14.21 15.34 -8.42
CA PHE A 336 -13.80 16.00 -7.19
C PHE A 336 -15.01 16.42 -6.35
N LYS A 337 -14.78 16.64 -5.05
CA LYS A 337 -15.81 17.16 -4.13
C LYS A 337 -16.32 18.54 -4.56
N ASP A 338 -15.43 19.36 -5.09
CA ASP A 338 -15.72 20.64 -5.71
C ASP A 338 -15.97 20.43 -7.23
N ASN A 339 -16.83 21.25 -7.85
CA ASN A 339 -17.05 21.25 -9.31
C ASN A 339 -15.81 21.73 -10.11
N ASN A 340 -14.61 21.62 -9.53
CA ASN A 340 -13.37 22.02 -10.14
C ASN A 340 -13.00 21.04 -11.26
N VAL A 341 -12.66 21.63 -12.42
CA VAL A 341 -12.25 20.88 -13.59
C VAL A 341 -10.82 20.39 -13.39
N ILE A 342 -10.57 19.13 -13.74
CA ILE A 342 -9.23 18.55 -13.76
C ILE A 342 -8.40 19.30 -14.82
N PRO A 343 -7.31 19.98 -14.46
CA PRO A 343 -6.48 20.68 -15.41
C PRO A 343 -5.80 19.69 -16.37
N ALA A 344 -5.63 20.10 -17.62
CA ALA A 344 -4.84 19.36 -18.58
C ALA A 344 -3.35 19.52 -18.26
N VAL A 345 -2.75 18.47 -17.71
CA VAL A 345 -1.35 18.43 -17.28
C VAL A 345 -0.57 17.36 -18.03
N ILE A 346 0.75 17.53 -18.04
CA ILE A 346 1.69 16.60 -18.66
C ILE A 346 2.74 16.13 -17.65
N CYS A 347 3.28 14.94 -17.88
CA CYS A 347 4.32 14.37 -17.05
C CYS A 347 5.64 15.15 -17.25
N PRO A 348 6.30 15.60 -16.17
CA PRO A 348 7.61 16.26 -16.28
C PRO A 348 8.73 15.38 -16.86
N GLN A 349 8.59 14.05 -16.76
CA GLN A 349 9.61 13.10 -17.20
C GLN A 349 9.33 12.53 -18.60
N CYS A 350 8.07 12.24 -18.90
CA CYS A 350 7.69 11.62 -20.19
C CYS A 350 7.12 12.61 -21.20
N GLU A 351 6.80 13.84 -20.78
CA GLU A 351 6.12 14.88 -21.57
C GLU A 351 4.75 14.48 -22.15
N GLY A 352 4.29 13.26 -21.87
CA GLY A 352 2.96 12.77 -22.21
C GLY A 352 1.87 13.25 -21.24
N PRO A 353 0.59 13.23 -21.66
CA PRO A 353 -0.51 13.61 -20.79
C PRO A 353 -0.66 12.63 -19.62
N ILE A 354 -0.93 13.19 -18.44
CA ILE A 354 -1.29 12.46 -17.22
C ILE A 354 -2.57 13.00 -16.62
#